data_AF-A1ZNN2-F1
#
_entry.id   AF-A1ZNN2-F1
#
_cell.length_a   1.000
_cell.length_b   1.000
_cell.length_c   1.000
_cell.angle_alpha   90.00
_cell.angle_beta   90.00
_cell.angle_gamma   90.00
#
_symmetry.space_group_name_H-M   'P 1'
#
loop_
_entity.id
_entity.type
_entity.pdbx_description
1 polymer ?
#
loop_
_entity_poly.entity_id
_entity_poly.type
_entity_poly.pdbx_seq_one_letter_code
_entity_poly.pdbx_strand_id
1 'polypeptide(L)'
;MGHRTNYILIENKEHDIYYAHWDANIIGRKLFYGPDSLVQYIRPLSVSEKLLDTVWGEGAALVDMDQQKLLFWGDEFLWHTPALVTCFVQMLRETTWKGWQVEWASEGQVTIAKYLGVDTQTVLNTEEEEDDDEGEEVEAKEATTYTVAELANLLDQMLQNHLQNLDYDPTATIRSFIKDHHKKGKEVTVNPHALEYNNIEDRHREQVIQQLSTWIADLREGKVSLPPNKA
;
A
#
# COMPACT_ATOMS: atom_id res chain seq x y z
N MET A 1 -1.42 18.95 8.78
CA MET A 1 -0.69 17.94 8.00
C MET A 1 -1.63 16.78 7.72
N GLY A 2 -1.61 16.24 6.51
CA GLY A 2 -2.38 15.06 6.10
C GLY A 2 -1.49 14.10 5.31
N HIS A 3 -2.00 12.92 4.95
CA HIS A 3 -1.36 11.99 4.01
C HIS A 3 -2.32 11.70 2.85
N ARG A 4 -2.27 12.54 1.83
CA ARG A 4 -3.26 12.62 0.73
C ARG A 4 -2.89 11.65 -0.38
N THR A 5 -3.84 10.81 -0.77
CA THR A 5 -3.61 9.74 -1.74
C THR A 5 -4.66 9.72 -2.83
N ASN A 6 -4.21 9.51 -4.07
CA ASN A 6 -5.10 9.06 -5.12
C ASN A 6 -5.06 7.53 -5.26
N TYR A 7 -6.24 6.92 -5.23
CA TYR A 7 -6.41 5.58 -5.77
C TYR A 7 -7.04 5.68 -7.14
N ILE A 8 -6.58 4.89 -8.09
CA ILE A 8 -7.09 4.89 -9.46
C ILE A 8 -7.49 3.46 -9.79
N LEU A 9 -8.70 3.27 -10.30
CA LEU A 9 -9.19 1.98 -10.74
C LEU A 9 -9.52 2.07 -12.24
N ILE A 10 -8.92 1.21 -13.06
CA ILE A 10 -9.22 1.10 -14.48
C ILE A 10 -9.94 -0.22 -14.73
N GLU A 11 -11.14 -0.14 -15.29
CA GLU A 11 -11.98 -1.27 -15.67
C GLU A 11 -12.71 -0.94 -16.97
N ASN A 12 -12.75 -1.89 -17.91
CA ASN A 12 -13.43 -1.69 -19.20
C ASN A 12 -12.92 -0.48 -20.00
N LYS A 13 -11.62 -0.17 -19.88
CA LYS A 13 -10.91 0.95 -20.50
C LYS A 13 -11.34 2.34 -20.00
N GLU A 14 -12.13 2.41 -18.94
CA GLU A 14 -12.46 3.64 -18.25
C GLU A 14 -11.74 3.67 -16.90
N HIS A 15 -11.49 4.86 -16.37
CA HIS A 15 -10.83 5.02 -15.08
C HIS A 15 -11.63 5.93 -14.16
N ASP A 16 -11.65 5.57 -12.88
CA ASP A 16 -12.13 6.41 -11.80
C ASP A 16 -10.96 6.78 -10.89
N ILE A 17 -10.97 8.03 -10.42
CA ILE A 17 -10.01 8.53 -9.44
C ILE A 17 -10.72 8.65 -8.10
N TYR A 18 -10.11 8.14 -7.05
CA TYR A 18 -10.60 8.18 -5.69
C TYR A 18 -9.63 8.92 -4.80
N TYR A 19 -10.16 9.54 -3.75
CA TYR A 19 -9.37 10.26 -2.76
C TYR A 19 -9.42 9.56 -1.41
N ALA A 20 -8.26 9.37 -0.80
CA ALA A 20 -8.13 8.99 0.59
C ALA A 20 -7.31 10.04 1.35
N HIS A 21 -7.77 10.32 2.56
CA HIS A 21 -7.04 11.13 3.53
C HIS A 21 -6.41 10.18 4.55
N TRP A 22 -5.14 10.41 4.90
CA TRP A 22 -4.32 9.61 5.84
C TRP A 22 -3.72 8.30 5.30
N ASP A 23 -3.72 8.09 4.00
CA ASP A 23 -3.33 6.80 3.42
C ASP A 23 -1.92 6.79 2.82
N ALA A 24 -1.35 7.95 2.49
CA ALA A 24 -0.15 8.01 1.66
C ALA A 24 1.07 7.34 2.31
N ASN A 25 1.15 7.37 3.63
CA ASN A 25 2.21 6.75 4.42
C ASN A 25 2.02 5.23 4.63
N ILE A 26 0.86 4.67 4.25
CA ILE A 26 0.51 3.26 4.49
C ILE A 26 0.10 2.50 3.22
N ILE A 27 0.38 3.04 2.03
CA ILE A 27 -0.01 2.43 0.74
C ILE A 27 0.51 0.99 0.66
N GLY A 28 1.77 0.72 1.04
CA GLY A 28 2.36 -0.62 1.00
C GLY A 28 1.55 -1.63 1.82
N ARG A 29 0.96 -1.20 2.94
CA ARG A 29 0.12 -2.05 3.80
C ARG A 29 -1.18 -2.47 3.12
N LYS A 30 -1.75 -1.59 2.29
CA LYS A 30 -2.98 -1.87 1.51
C LYS A 30 -2.73 -2.91 0.42
N LEU A 31 -1.48 -3.05 -0.03
CA LEU A 31 -1.11 -3.97 -1.12
C LEU A 31 -0.91 -5.41 -0.65
N PHE A 32 -0.74 -5.67 0.65
CA PHE A 32 -0.38 -7.02 1.13
C PHE A 32 -1.37 -8.12 0.73
N TYR A 33 -2.67 -7.82 0.70
CA TYR A 33 -3.73 -8.82 0.45
C TYR A 33 -4.12 -8.96 -1.03
N GLY A 34 -3.37 -8.35 -1.95
CA GLY A 34 -3.58 -8.54 -3.38
C GLY A 34 -4.67 -7.63 -3.99
N PRO A 35 -4.96 -7.81 -5.29
CA PRO A 35 -5.80 -6.93 -6.07
C PRO A 35 -7.24 -6.85 -5.57
N ASP A 36 -7.87 -8.00 -5.27
CA ASP A 36 -9.28 -8.02 -4.85
C ASP A 36 -9.49 -7.25 -3.55
N SER A 37 -8.60 -7.42 -2.57
CA SER A 37 -8.66 -6.70 -1.31
C SER A 37 -8.46 -5.20 -1.49
N LEU A 38 -7.54 -4.78 -2.38
CA LEU A 38 -7.31 -3.38 -2.65
C LEU A 38 -8.50 -2.75 -3.38
N VAL A 39 -9.08 -3.43 -4.36
CA VAL A 39 -10.28 -2.96 -5.08
C VAL A 39 -11.46 -2.83 -4.14
N GLN A 40 -11.69 -3.81 -3.25
CA GLN A 40 -12.74 -3.72 -2.22
C GLN A 40 -12.56 -2.52 -1.29
N TYR A 41 -11.31 -2.16 -0.99
CA TYR A 41 -10.99 -0.98 -0.20
C TYR A 41 -11.23 0.33 -0.98
N ILE A 42 -10.90 0.38 -2.27
CA ILE A 42 -10.98 1.59 -3.10
C ILE A 42 -12.43 1.99 -3.40
N ARG A 43 -13.29 1.02 -3.79
CA ARG A 43 -14.66 1.31 -4.26
C ARG A 43 -15.54 2.16 -3.32
N PRO A 44 -15.50 2.03 -1.99
CA PRO A 44 -16.30 2.88 -1.10
C PRO A 44 -15.70 4.27 -0.86
N LEU A 45 -14.50 4.59 -1.37
CA LEU A 45 -13.89 5.91 -1.21
C LEU A 45 -14.63 6.99 -2.01
N SER A 46 -14.40 8.24 -1.64
CA SER A 46 -14.93 9.38 -2.38
C SER A 46 -14.25 9.50 -3.75
N VAL A 47 -15.06 9.56 -4.80
CA VAL A 47 -14.58 9.87 -6.16
C VAL A 47 -14.05 11.30 -6.20
N SER A 48 -12.93 11.49 -6.89
CA SER A 48 -12.29 12.77 -7.19
C SER A 48 -12.36 13.03 -8.70
N GLU A 49 -12.59 14.28 -9.09
CA GLU A 49 -12.65 14.66 -10.51
C GLU A 49 -11.26 14.72 -11.16
N LYS A 50 -10.21 14.90 -10.35
CA LYS A 50 -8.83 15.05 -10.84
C LYS A 50 -7.81 14.37 -9.94
N LEU A 51 -6.65 14.10 -10.53
CA LEU A 51 -5.44 13.78 -9.82
C LEU A 51 -5.03 14.97 -8.94
N LEU A 52 -4.45 14.68 -7.78
CA LEU A 52 -3.68 15.65 -7.00
C LEU A 52 -2.42 16.04 -7.79
N ASP A 53 -1.91 17.24 -7.56
CA ASP A 53 -0.63 17.68 -8.08
C ASP A 53 0.55 17.21 -7.19
N THR A 54 1.76 17.56 -7.56
CA THR A 54 3.00 17.21 -6.84
C THR A 54 3.16 17.86 -5.47
N VAL A 55 2.35 18.87 -5.13
CA VAL A 55 2.36 19.54 -3.81
C VAL A 55 1.34 18.90 -2.88
N TRP A 56 0.16 18.57 -3.40
CA TRP A 56 -0.92 17.99 -2.61
C TRP A 56 -0.92 16.47 -2.58
N GLY A 57 -0.38 15.81 -3.61
CA GLY A 57 -0.26 14.36 -3.67
C GLY A 57 0.94 13.89 -2.86
N GLU A 58 0.72 12.95 -1.95
CA GLU A 58 1.79 12.33 -1.13
C GLU A 58 1.93 10.83 -1.41
N GLY A 59 1.05 10.28 -2.26
CA GLY A 59 1.09 8.89 -2.68
C GLY A 59 -0.02 8.58 -3.68
N ALA A 60 0.15 7.51 -4.44
CA ALA A 60 -0.93 6.97 -5.26
C ALA A 60 -0.78 5.48 -5.48
N ALA A 61 -1.90 4.81 -5.75
CA ALA A 61 -1.94 3.45 -6.28
C ALA A 61 -2.97 3.35 -7.40
N LEU A 62 -2.50 2.94 -8.57
CA LEU A 62 -3.28 2.69 -9.77
C LEU A 62 -3.40 1.20 -9.99
N VAL A 63 -4.63 0.70 -10.11
CA VAL A 63 -4.97 -0.69 -10.38
C VAL A 63 -5.65 -0.75 -11.75
N ASP A 64 -4.96 -1.28 -12.73
CA ASP A 64 -5.49 -1.56 -14.06
C ASP A 64 -5.94 -3.02 -14.13
N MET A 65 -7.25 -3.24 -14.01
CA MET A 65 -7.86 -4.56 -14.03
C MET A 65 -7.83 -5.19 -15.42
N ASP A 66 -7.83 -4.36 -16.48
CA ASP A 66 -7.83 -4.83 -17.86
C ASP A 66 -6.46 -5.38 -18.27
N GLN A 67 -5.38 -4.79 -17.74
CA GLN A 67 -4.01 -5.19 -18.03
C GLN A 67 -3.33 -5.98 -16.91
N GLN A 68 -4.01 -6.19 -15.78
CA GLN A 68 -3.43 -6.78 -14.57
C GLN A 68 -2.15 -6.04 -14.14
N LYS A 69 -2.23 -4.71 -14.06
CA LYS A 69 -1.10 -3.84 -13.71
C LYS A 69 -1.39 -3.05 -12.43
N LEU A 70 -0.41 -3.06 -11.53
CA LEU A 70 -0.36 -2.21 -10.34
C LEU A 70 0.80 -1.22 -10.51
N LEU A 71 0.52 0.07 -10.40
CA LEU A 71 1.52 1.13 -10.38
C LEU A 71 1.31 1.98 -9.12
N PHE A 72 2.33 2.14 -8.29
CA PHE A 72 2.16 2.85 -7.02
C PHE A 72 3.42 3.61 -6.57
N TRP A 73 3.22 4.61 -5.72
CA TRP A 73 4.27 5.36 -5.04
C TRP A 73 3.76 5.91 -3.71
N GLY A 74 4.69 6.31 -2.84
CA GLY A 74 4.42 6.72 -1.46
C GLY A 74 4.80 5.60 -0.48
N ASP A 75 4.22 5.62 0.72
CA ASP A 75 4.58 4.79 1.88
C ASP A 75 5.84 5.26 2.61
N GLU A 76 5.73 5.34 3.94
CA GLU A 76 6.78 5.82 4.84
C GLU A 76 8.07 4.97 4.78
N PHE A 77 7.93 3.67 4.55
CA PHE A 77 9.09 2.77 4.47
C PHE A 77 9.76 2.79 3.09
N LEU A 78 8.95 2.93 2.04
CA LEU A 78 9.39 2.71 0.67
C LEU A 78 10.02 3.96 0.04
N TRP A 79 9.47 5.14 0.36
CA TRP A 79 9.83 6.41 -0.29
C TRP A 79 11.33 6.74 -0.24
N HIS A 80 12.01 6.42 0.86
CA HIS A 80 13.43 6.74 1.06
C HIS A 80 14.38 5.55 0.83
N THR A 81 13.89 4.39 0.40
CA THR A 81 14.70 3.17 0.31
C THR A 81 14.46 2.42 -1.00
N PRO A 82 15.12 2.82 -2.10
CA PRO A 82 14.93 2.18 -3.42
C PRO A 82 15.21 0.68 -3.44
N ALA A 83 16.20 0.20 -2.68
CA ALA A 83 16.47 -1.23 -2.55
C ALA A 83 15.31 -2.00 -1.90
N LEU A 84 14.61 -1.38 -0.95
CA LEU A 84 13.42 -1.94 -0.30
C LEU A 84 12.24 -1.97 -1.25
N VAL A 85 12.04 -0.93 -2.08
CA VAL A 85 11.05 -0.92 -3.16
C VAL A 85 11.22 -2.14 -4.07
N THR A 86 12.45 -2.39 -4.55
CA THR A 86 12.75 -3.54 -5.40
C THR A 86 12.38 -4.86 -4.72
N CYS A 87 12.73 -5.03 -3.44
CA CYS A 87 12.39 -6.23 -2.67
C CYS A 87 10.89 -6.38 -2.48
N PHE A 88 10.21 -5.30 -2.09
CA PHE A 88 8.78 -5.27 -1.83
C PHE A 88 7.98 -5.60 -3.09
N VAL A 89 8.32 -5.00 -4.23
CA VAL A 89 7.71 -5.30 -5.53
C VAL A 89 7.90 -6.78 -5.90
N GLN A 90 9.10 -7.34 -5.70
CA GLN A 90 9.35 -8.75 -5.96
C GLN A 90 8.50 -9.65 -5.05
N MET A 91 8.42 -9.34 -3.75
CA MET A 91 7.59 -10.06 -2.80
C MET A 91 6.13 -10.09 -3.24
N LEU A 92 5.55 -8.93 -3.60
CA LEU A 92 4.16 -8.87 -4.07
C LEU A 92 3.94 -9.77 -5.30
N ARG A 93 4.82 -9.68 -6.31
CA ARG A 93 4.72 -10.49 -7.54
C ARG A 93 4.82 -12.00 -7.31
N GLU A 94 5.62 -12.43 -6.33
CA GLU A 94 5.78 -13.85 -6.00
C GLU A 94 4.72 -14.37 -5.03
N THR A 95 3.97 -13.47 -4.38
CA THR A 95 2.97 -13.82 -3.37
C THR A 95 1.55 -13.44 -3.80
N THR A 96 1.06 -12.28 -3.37
CA THR A 96 -0.36 -11.90 -3.44
C THR A 96 -0.77 -11.19 -4.74
N TRP A 97 0.20 -10.72 -5.52
CA TRP A 97 0.02 -10.12 -6.84
C TRP A 97 0.57 -11.03 -7.95
N LYS A 98 0.49 -12.35 -7.74
CA LYS A 98 0.99 -13.31 -8.73
C LYS A 98 0.27 -13.16 -10.07
N GLY A 99 1.06 -13.02 -11.14
CA GLY A 99 0.58 -12.82 -12.50
C GLY A 99 0.34 -11.35 -12.87
N TRP A 100 0.44 -10.42 -11.93
CA TRP A 100 0.30 -8.99 -12.19
C TRP A 100 1.65 -8.32 -12.51
N GLN A 101 1.60 -7.28 -13.33
CA GLN A 101 2.70 -6.34 -13.50
C GLN A 101 2.69 -5.34 -12.36
N VAL A 102 3.52 -5.54 -11.34
CA VAL A 102 3.62 -4.62 -10.19
C VAL A 102 4.82 -3.70 -10.38
N GLU A 103 4.64 -2.39 -10.40
CA GLU A 103 5.71 -1.41 -10.65
C GLU A 103 5.64 -0.25 -9.66
N TRP A 104 6.81 0.31 -9.35
CA TRP A 104 6.94 1.57 -8.64
C TRP A 104 6.86 2.74 -9.62
N ALA A 105 6.07 3.75 -9.30
CA ALA A 105 5.99 5.00 -10.04
C ALA A 105 7.17 5.90 -9.66
N SER A 106 8.31 5.76 -10.35
CA SER A 106 9.55 6.47 -10.03
C SER A 106 9.46 7.99 -10.12
N GLU A 107 8.60 8.54 -10.97
CA GLU A 107 8.31 9.98 -11.04
C GLU A 107 7.05 10.36 -10.23
N GLY A 108 6.65 9.51 -9.28
CA GLY A 108 5.47 9.70 -8.44
C GLY A 108 4.20 9.94 -9.27
N GLN A 109 3.49 11.02 -8.94
CA GLN A 109 2.25 11.42 -9.57
C GLN A 109 2.35 11.64 -11.08
N VAL A 110 3.52 12.06 -11.57
CA VAL A 110 3.77 12.25 -13.01
C VAL A 110 3.71 10.91 -13.75
N THR A 111 4.22 9.83 -13.15
CA THR A 111 4.12 8.48 -13.73
C THR A 111 2.66 8.04 -13.85
N ILE A 112 1.85 8.36 -12.83
CA ILE A 112 0.40 8.06 -12.82
C ILE A 112 -0.30 8.82 -13.96
N ALA A 113 -0.05 10.12 -14.08
CA ALA A 113 -0.63 10.95 -15.15
C ALA A 113 -0.23 10.44 -16.55
N LYS A 114 1.06 10.09 -16.75
CA LYS A 114 1.56 9.49 -18.00
C LYS A 114 0.83 8.20 -18.35
N TYR A 115 0.61 7.32 -17.36
CA TYR A 115 -0.09 6.05 -17.57
C TYR A 115 -1.55 6.26 -18.00
N LEU A 116 -2.23 7.25 -17.40
CA LEU A 116 -3.63 7.59 -17.73
C LEU A 116 -3.78 8.38 -19.03
N GLY A 117 -2.68 8.83 -19.65
CA GLY A 117 -2.73 9.74 -20.79
C GLY A 117 -3.25 11.14 -20.44
N VAL A 118 -3.19 11.52 -19.15
CA VAL A 118 -3.52 12.86 -18.66
C VAL A 118 -2.31 13.77 -18.88
N ASP A 119 -2.56 15.04 -19.23
CA ASP A 119 -1.49 16.03 -19.39
C ASP A 119 -0.70 16.18 -18.08
N THR A 120 0.59 15.87 -18.11
CA THR A 120 1.46 15.90 -16.94
C THR A 120 1.60 17.30 -16.36
N GLN A 121 1.39 18.36 -17.15
CA GLN A 121 1.40 19.74 -16.63
C GLN A 121 0.26 20.00 -15.64
N THR A 122 -0.83 19.24 -15.69
CA THR A 122 -1.94 19.38 -14.74
C THR A 122 -1.64 18.84 -13.35
N VAL A 123 -0.61 18.01 -13.22
CA VAL A 123 -0.14 17.47 -11.93
C VAL A 123 1.19 18.06 -11.50
N LEU A 124 1.87 18.80 -12.36
CA LEU A 124 3.07 19.56 -12.00
C LEU A 124 2.62 20.90 -11.44
N ASN A 125 2.88 21.14 -10.16
CA ASN A 125 2.80 22.51 -9.65
C ASN A 125 4.16 23.19 -9.91
N THR A 126 4.14 24.31 -10.64
CA THR A 126 5.32 25.12 -10.96
C THR A 126 5.39 26.42 -10.16
N GLU A 127 4.46 26.65 -9.24
CA GLU A 127 4.58 27.76 -8.31
C GLU A 127 5.73 27.43 -7.35
N GLU A 128 6.88 28.06 -7.59
CA GLU A 128 7.99 28.15 -6.64
C GLU A 128 7.37 28.61 -5.31
N GLU A 129 7.35 27.72 -4.31
CA GLU A 129 7.11 28.16 -2.95
C GLU A 129 8.26 29.13 -2.62
N GLU A 130 7.93 30.41 -2.43
CA GLU A 130 8.77 31.35 -1.67
C GLU A 130 8.82 30.84 -0.22
N ASP A 131 9.48 29.71 0.01
CA ASP A 131 9.74 29.22 1.34
C ASP A 131 10.96 29.95 1.89
N ASP A 132 10.68 30.92 2.77
CA ASP A 132 11.58 31.46 3.80
C ASP A 132 11.96 30.36 4.83
N ASP A 133 12.33 29.16 4.38
CA ASP A 133 12.86 28.11 5.25
C ASP A 133 14.39 28.09 5.11
N GLU A 134 15.07 28.47 6.19
CA GLU A 134 16.52 28.48 6.30
C GLU A 134 17.04 27.09 5.91
N GLY A 135 17.61 26.99 4.71
CA GLY A 135 18.05 25.73 4.12
C GLY A 135 18.88 24.89 5.07
N GLU A 136 18.30 23.81 5.58
CA GLU A 136 19.08 22.64 5.92
C GLU A 136 19.68 22.13 4.60
N GLU A 137 20.99 22.31 4.45
CA GLU A 137 21.77 21.62 3.44
C GLU A 137 21.46 20.12 3.58
N VAL A 138 20.60 19.61 2.71
CA VAL A 138 20.38 18.17 2.58
C VAL A 138 21.65 17.63 1.92
N GLU A 139 22.66 17.34 2.75
CA GLU A 139 23.83 16.59 2.33
C GLU A 139 23.32 15.37 1.56
N ALA A 140 23.82 15.19 0.35
CA ALA A 140 23.54 14.01 -0.45
C ALA A 140 23.98 12.79 0.36
N LYS A 141 23.05 12.18 1.10
CA LYS A 141 23.29 10.97 1.87
C LYS A 141 23.89 9.97 0.90
N GLU A 142 25.11 9.51 1.20
CA GLU A 142 25.74 8.43 0.47
C GLU A 142 24.70 7.33 0.24
N ALA A 143 24.63 6.83 -1.00
CA ALA A 143 23.68 5.79 -1.37
C ALA A 143 23.79 4.64 -0.36
N THR A 144 22.83 4.59 0.58
CA THR A 144 22.88 3.65 1.68
C THR A 144 22.75 2.26 1.07
N THR A 145 23.81 1.47 1.17
CA THR A 145 23.80 0.10 0.68
C THR A 145 23.19 -0.78 1.75
N TYR A 146 22.18 -1.56 1.36
CA TYR A 146 21.51 -2.50 2.26
C TYR A 146 21.93 -3.92 1.90
N THR A 147 22.26 -4.70 2.91
CA THR A 147 22.39 -6.15 2.79
C THR A 147 21.02 -6.81 2.63
N VAL A 148 20.98 -8.04 2.11
CA VAL A 148 19.74 -8.82 1.98
C VAL A 148 19.06 -9.01 3.35
N ALA A 149 19.85 -9.21 4.42
CA ALA A 149 19.33 -9.38 5.77
C ALA A 149 18.66 -8.10 6.30
N GLU A 150 19.22 -6.93 6.03
CA GLU A 150 18.63 -5.63 6.41
C GLU A 150 17.32 -5.37 5.66
N LEU A 151 17.28 -5.66 4.35
CA LEU A 151 16.05 -5.55 3.55
C LEU A 151 14.96 -6.49 4.05
N ALA A 152 15.31 -7.74 4.39
CA ALA A 152 14.38 -8.69 4.99
C ALA A 152 13.83 -8.18 6.34
N ASN A 153 14.68 -7.57 7.18
CA ASN A 153 14.25 -7.00 8.45
C ASN A 153 13.34 -5.78 8.28
N LEU A 154 13.59 -4.92 7.29
CA LEU A 154 12.71 -3.80 6.96
C LEU A 154 11.34 -4.28 6.47
N LEU A 155 11.28 -5.29 5.60
CA LEU A 155 10.02 -5.91 5.17
C LEU A 155 9.26 -6.55 6.35
N ASP A 156 9.98 -7.24 7.24
CA ASP A 156 9.40 -7.81 8.45
C ASP A 156 8.83 -6.71 9.36
N GLN A 157 9.54 -5.59 9.52
CA GLN A 157 9.03 -4.44 10.27
C GLN A 157 7.79 -3.82 9.62
N MET A 158 7.75 -3.67 8.29
CA MET A 158 6.55 -3.22 7.58
C MET A 158 5.36 -4.14 7.84
N LEU A 159 5.56 -5.45 7.74
CA LEU A 159 4.52 -6.46 7.97
C LEU A 159 4.06 -6.44 9.43
N GLN A 160 4.98 -6.37 10.39
CA GLN A 160 4.65 -6.30 11.81
C GLN A 160 3.91 -5.00 12.15
N ASN A 161 4.31 -3.87 11.59
CA ASN A 161 3.59 -2.61 11.75
C ASN A 161 2.18 -2.70 11.19
N HIS A 162 1.99 -3.35 10.05
CA HIS A 162 0.65 -3.64 9.53
C HIS A 162 -0.14 -4.49 10.51
N LEU A 163 0.42 -5.60 10.98
CA LEU A 163 -0.24 -6.51 11.93
C LEU A 163 -0.62 -5.83 13.25
N GLN A 164 0.23 -4.97 13.80
CA GLN A 164 -0.06 -4.21 15.02
C GLN A 164 -1.14 -3.14 14.82
N ASN A 165 -1.29 -2.63 13.59
CA ASN A 165 -2.28 -1.62 13.24
C ASN A 165 -3.58 -2.21 12.67
N LEU A 166 -3.67 -3.54 12.48
CA LEU A 166 -4.92 -4.23 12.12
C LEU A 166 -6.01 -4.06 13.20
N ASP A 167 -5.62 -3.68 14.43
CA ASP A 167 -6.47 -3.70 15.63
C ASP A 167 -7.03 -2.34 16.08
N TYR A 168 -6.96 -1.28 15.28
CA TYR A 168 -7.81 -0.09 15.52
C TYR A 168 -9.13 -0.12 14.73
N ASP A 169 -9.69 -1.31 14.52
CA ASP A 169 -11.13 -1.48 14.30
C ASP A 169 -11.79 -1.78 15.66
N PRO A 170 -12.36 -0.79 16.36
CA PRO A 170 -13.10 -1.04 17.60
C PRO A 170 -14.20 -2.09 17.41
N THR A 171 -14.71 -2.25 16.19
CA THR A 171 -15.69 -3.26 15.81
C THR A 171 -15.13 -4.68 15.80
N ALA A 172 -13.85 -4.90 15.49
CA ALA A 172 -13.19 -6.21 15.61
C ALA A 172 -13.02 -6.64 17.07
N THR A 173 -12.65 -5.70 17.94
CA THR A 173 -12.58 -5.91 19.40
C THR A 173 -13.97 -6.17 20.01
N ILE A 174 -14.99 -5.41 19.58
CA ILE A 174 -16.38 -5.64 20.00
C ILE A 174 -16.86 -7.02 19.53
N ARG A 175 -16.53 -7.44 18.31
CA ARG A 175 -16.85 -8.78 17.78
C ARG A 175 -16.17 -9.91 18.55
N SER A 176 -14.89 -9.77 18.90
CA SER A 176 -14.17 -10.76 19.72
C SER A 176 -14.78 -10.88 21.12
N PHE A 177 -15.17 -9.75 21.73
CA PHE A 177 -15.86 -9.69 23.00
C PHE A 177 -17.23 -10.39 22.96
N ILE A 178 -18.03 -10.16 21.91
CA ILE A 178 -19.32 -10.83 21.70
C ILE A 178 -19.14 -12.34 21.54
N LYS A 179 -18.16 -12.78 20.73
CA LYS A 179 -17.85 -14.21 20.53
C LYS A 179 -17.46 -14.90 21.85
N ASP A 180 -16.64 -14.26 22.68
CA ASP A 180 -16.23 -14.79 23.98
C ASP A 180 -17.40 -14.85 24.99
N HIS A 181 -18.27 -13.84 25.00
CA HIS A 181 -19.46 -13.83 25.86
C HIS A 181 -20.48 -14.92 25.46
N HIS A 182 -20.69 -15.14 24.17
CA HIS A 182 -21.55 -16.21 23.67
C HIS A 182 -20.99 -17.61 24.02
N LYS A 183 -19.67 -17.82 23.90
CA LYS A 183 -19.00 -19.05 24.36
C LYS A 183 -19.17 -19.30 25.86
N LYS A 184 -19.30 -18.23 26.66
CA LYS A 184 -19.55 -18.26 28.10
C LYS A 184 -21.05 -18.33 28.46
N GLY A 185 -21.93 -18.54 27.48
CA GLY A 185 -23.38 -18.67 27.69
C GLY A 185 -24.09 -17.38 28.08
N LYS A 186 -23.47 -16.22 27.85
CA LYS A 186 -24.07 -14.90 28.09
C LYS A 186 -24.69 -14.37 26.80
N GLU A 187 -25.93 -13.94 26.87
CA GLU A 187 -26.66 -13.36 25.74
C GLU A 187 -26.26 -11.89 25.56
N VAL A 188 -25.76 -11.54 24.38
CA VAL A 188 -25.39 -10.16 24.01
C VAL A 188 -26.17 -9.79 22.75
N THR A 189 -27.09 -8.84 22.86
CA THR A 189 -27.91 -8.38 21.74
C THR A 189 -27.11 -7.44 20.84
N VAL A 190 -26.92 -7.81 19.58
CA VAL A 190 -26.27 -6.96 18.58
C VAL A 190 -27.05 -6.96 17.26
N ASN A 191 -26.82 -5.92 16.45
CA ASN A 191 -27.36 -5.84 15.09
C ASN A 191 -26.90 -7.07 14.27
N PRO A 192 -27.82 -7.85 13.66
CA PRO A 192 -27.49 -9.07 12.92
C PRO A 192 -26.36 -8.91 11.89
N HIS A 193 -26.30 -7.76 11.22
CA HIS A 193 -25.27 -7.46 10.22
C HIS A 193 -23.85 -7.30 10.81
N ALA A 194 -23.71 -7.06 12.12
CA ALA A 194 -22.41 -6.98 12.79
C ALA A 194 -21.76 -8.37 13.02
N LEU A 195 -22.53 -9.46 12.87
CA LEU A 195 -22.07 -10.84 13.07
C LEU A 195 -21.87 -11.61 11.75
N GLU A 196 -22.27 -11.04 10.62
CA GLU A 196 -22.25 -11.68 9.29
C GLU A 196 -20.86 -11.62 8.60
N TYR A 197 -19.85 -11.01 9.21
CA TYR A 197 -18.49 -11.00 8.68
C TYR A 197 -17.80 -12.37 8.84
N ASN A 198 -17.51 -12.99 7.70
CA ASN A 198 -17.20 -14.41 7.51
C ASN A 198 -15.82 -14.85 8.04
N ASN A 199 -15.78 -16.03 8.69
CA ASN A 199 -14.55 -16.82 9.02
C ASN A 199 -13.65 -17.19 7.80
N ILE A 200 -14.03 -16.76 6.59
CA ILE A 200 -13.28 -17.00 5.34
C ILE A 200 -12.26 -15.88 5.14
N GLU A 201 -12.61 -14.64 5.48
CA GLU A 201 -11.72 -13.49 5.35
C GLU A 201 -10.54 -13.59 6.34
N ASP A 202 -10.80 -14.01 7.57
CA ASP A 202 -9.75 -14.21 8.59
C ASP A 202 -8.75 -15.30 8.18
N ARG A 203 -9.24 -16.46 7.68
CA ARG A 203 -8.36 -17.55 7.21
C ARG A 203 -7.56 -17.17 5.97
N HIS A 204 -8.15 -16.40 5.07
CA HIS A 204 -7.43 -15.89 3.91
C HIS A 204 -6.33 -14.91 4.33
N ARG A 205 -6.62 -14.00 5.29
CA ARG A 205 -5.61 -13.10 5.86
C ARG A 205 -4.48 -13.86 6.53
N GLU A 206 -4.77 -14.88 7.34
CA GLU A 206 -3.76 -15.74 7.96
C GLU A 206 -2.86 -16.42 6.92
N GLN A 207 -3.43 -16.95 5.84
CA GLN A 207 -2.67 -17.56 4.74
C GLN A 207 -1.76 -16.57 4.04
N VAL A 208 -2.24 -15.36 3.77
CA VAL A 208 -1.43 -14.29 3.17
C VAL A 208 -0.27 -13.91 4.09
N ILE A 209 -0.52 -13.71 5.38
CA ILE A 209 0.53 -13.36 6.34
C ILE A 209 1.57 -14.48 6.42
N GLN A 210 1.14 -15.75 6.49
CA GLN A 210 2.07 -16.89 6.46
C GLN A 210 2.91 -16.91 5.19
N GLN A 211 2.31 -16.65 4.02
CA GLN A 211 3.00 -16.62 2.74
C GLN A 211 4.05 -15.49 2.70
N LEU A 212 3.70 -14.28 3.14
CA LEU A 212 4.61 -13.13 3.20
C LEU A 212 5.76 -13.38 4.19
N SER A 213 5.47 -13.87 5.40
CA SER A 213 6.49 -14.19 6.39
C SER A 213 7.45 -15.29 5.91
N THR A 214 6.94 -16.32 5.22
CA THR A 214 7.78 -17.35 4.60
C THR A 214 8.67 -16.76 3.51
N TRP A 215 8.14 -15.90 2.65
CA TRP A 215 8.93 -15.24 1.61
C TRP A 215 10.06 -14.38 2.20
N ILE A 216 9.78 -13.61 3.25
CA ILE A 216 10.78 -12.79 3.95
C ILE A 216 11.87 -13.67 4.59
N ALA A 217 11.49 -14.81 5.17
CA ALA A 217 12.45 -15.77 5.73
C ALA A 217 13.34 -16.38 4.63
N ASP A 218 12.75 -16.77 3.51
CA ASP A 218 13.49 -17.32 2.36
C ASP A 218 14.42 -16.28 1.73
N LEU A 219 14.04 -14.99 1.70
CA LEU A 219 14.91 -13.88 1.33
C LEU A 219 16.12 -13.80 2.26
N ARG A 220 15.89 -13.83 3.59
CA ARG A 220 16.97 -13.78 4.59
C ARG A 220 17.95 -14.94 4.46
N GLU A 221 17.47 -16.12 4.06
CA GLU A 221 18.27 -17.32 3.83
C GLU A 221 18.92 -17.38 2.43
N GLY A 222 18.69 -16.38 1.57
CA GLY A 222 19.26 -16.31 0.22
C GLY A 222 18.62 -17.28 -0.79
N LYS A 223 17.43 -17.80 -0.50
CA LYS A 223 16.66 -18.67 -1.40
C LYS A 223 15.86 -17.87 -2.44
N VAL A 224 15.62 -16.59 -2.18
CA VAL A 224 15.02 -15.64 -3.12
C VAL A 224 16.13 -14.82 -3.78
N SER A 225 16.08 -14.72 -5.11
CA SER A 225 16.98 -13.86 -5.87
C SER A 225 16.30 -12.54 -6.19
N LEU A 226 16.91 -11.43 -5.76
CA LEU A 226 16.45 -10.10 -6.11
C LEU A 226 16.92 -9.74 -7.53
N PRO A 227 16.10 -9.03 -8.32
CA PRO A 227 16.55 -8.51 -9.59
C PRO A 227 17.70 -7.51 -9.37
N PRO A 228 18.65 -7.41 -10.31
CA PRO A 228 19.71 -6.41 -10.21
C PRO A 228 19.10 -5.02 -10.11
N ASN A 229 19.64 -4.17 -9.23
CA ASN A 229 19.25 -2.77 -9.17
C ASN A 229 19.39 -2.16 -10.57
N LYS A 230 18.28 -1.67 -11.13
CA LYS A 230 18.37 -0.83 -12.32
C LYS A 230 19.02 0.49 -11.87
N ALA A 231 20.23 0.72 -12.35
CA ALA A 231 20.96 1.99 -12.17
C ALA A 231 20.23 3.14 -12.86
#